data_AF-A0A2R8FA74-F1
#
_entry.id   AF-A0A2R8FA74-F1
#
_cell.length_a   1.000
_cell.length_b   1.000
_cell.length_c   1.000
_cell.angle_alpha   90.00
_cell.angle_beta   90.00
_cell.angle_gamma   90.00
#
_symmetry.space_group_name_H-M   'P 1'
#
loop_
_entity.id
_entity.type
_entity.pdbx_description
1 polymer ?
#
loop_
_entity_poly.entity_id
_entity_poly.type
_entity_poly.pdbx_seq_one_letter_code
_entity_poly.pdbx_strand_id
1 'polypeptide(L)'
;MTTSILSLVIDTVGKGLSYDIPEHQHTSSNNDVTKVPHKSTTLVSGSPVQIFLLQLPLLGLLMGAILYHQQERYNKSVVCKELGYMPSTNCENRKCQLATMFIGKKMWLWIGIVCGLGLFPVVAILMTIGAIVLFILGLLCSCCSNKSNAS
;
A
#
# COMPACT_ATOMS: atom_id res chain seq x y z
N MET A 1 17.82 24.29 11.02
CA MET A 1 17.24 24.53 9.69
C MET A 1 17.01 23.18 9.01
N THR A 2 15.86 22.55 9.22
CA THR A 2 15.46 21.32 8.54
C THR A 2 14.27 21.67 7.65
N THR A 3 14.52 22.29 6.51
CA THR A 3 13.54 22.31 5.42
C THR A 3 13.35 20.85 5.02
N SER A 4 12.20 20.29 5.44
CA SER A 4 11.87 18.90 5.19
C SER A 4 11.92 18.66 3.69
N ILE A 5 12.50 17.54 3.25
CA ILE A 5 12.55 17.15 1.83
C ILE A 5 11.14 17.21 1.22
N LEU A 6 10.12 16.98 2.04
CA LEU A 6 8.71 17.13 1.70
C LEU A 6 8.35 18.55 1.22
N SER A 7 8.87 19.58 1.88
CA SER A 7 8.66 21.00 1.52
C SER A 7 9.29 21.33 0.16
N LEU A 8 10.51 20.83 -0.07
CA LEU A 8 11.22 21.02 -1.33
C LEU A 8 10.50 20.32 -2.48
N VAL A 9 10.04 19.08 -2.25
CA VAL A 9 9.26 18.33 -3.25
C VAL A 9 7.93 19.01 -3.54
N ILE A 10 7.19 19.48 -2.53
CA ILE A 10 5.92 20.20 -2.73
C ILE A 10 6.13 21.50 -3.50
N ASP A 11 7.17 22.28 -3.20
CA ASP A 11 7.44 23.54 -3.92
C ASP A 11 7.90 23.32 -5.36
N THR A 12 8.76 22.31 -5.59
CA THR A 12 9.27 21.99 -6.93
C THR A 12 8.17 21.39 -7.81
N VAL A 13 7.29 20.59 -7.22
CA VAL A 13 6.17 19.95 -7.90
C VAL A 13 5.01 20.91 -8.13
N GLY A 14 4.68 21.75 -7.14
CA GLY A 14 3.56 22.70 -7.21
C GLY A 14 3.80 23.86 -8.18
N LYS A 15 5.07 24.25 -8.41
CA LYS A 15 5.44 25.29 -9.38
C LYS A 15 5.68 24.73 -10.79
N GLY A 16 5.77 23.41 -10.91
CA GLY A 16 6.05 22.70 -12.15
C GLY A 16 7.50 22.88 -12.64
N LEU A 17 7.94 21.94 -13.48
CA LEU A 17 9.28 22.00 -14.06
C LEU A 17 9.28 22.98 -15.25
N SER A 18 9.78 24.18 -15.03
CA SER A 18 10.02 25.14 -16.12
C SER A 18 11.11 24.61 -17.02
N TYR A 19 10.77 24.39 -18.28
CA TYR A 19 11.68 23.94 -19.30
C TYR A 19 11.79 25.00 -20.38
N ASP A 20 13.03 25.29 -20.74
CA ASP A 20 13.33 26.33 -21.71
C ASP A 20 13.70 25.69 -23.03
N ILE A 21 12.89 25.92 -24.06
CA ILE A 21 13.08 25.31 -25.37
C ILE A 21 13.85 26.33 -26.24
N PRO A 22 15.14 26.07 -26.56
CA PRO A 22 15.95 26.96 -27.39
C PRO A 22 15.36 27.09 -28.80
N GLU A 23 15.73 28.15 -29.52
CA GLU A 23 15.35 28.29 -30.93
C GLU A 23 15.88 27.09 -31.74
N HIS A 24 15.01 26.47 -32.53
CA HIS A 24 15.33 25.30 -33.34
C HIS A 24 14.43 25.24 -34.58
N GLN A 25 14.66 24.27 -35.46
CA GLN A 25 13.87 24.06 -36.68
C GLN A 25 13.14 22.72 -36.61
N HIS A 26 11.87 22.73 -36.99
CA HIS A 26 11.08 21.53 -37.22
C HIS A 26 10.97 21.26 -38.71
N THR A 27 11.12 20.00 -39.10
CA THR A 27 10.79 19.55 -40.46
C THR A 27 9.48 18.80 -40.38
N SER A 28 8.46 19.30 -41.08
CA SER A 28 7.15 18.67 -41.17
C SER A 28 7.22 17.38 -42.00
N SER A 29 6.20 16.52 -41.91
CA SER A 29 6.08 15.33 -42.76
C SER A 29 6.08 15.64 -44.26
N ASN A 30 5.80 16.89 -44.63
CA ASN A 30 5.81 17.38 -46.01
C ASN A 30 7.16 18.01 -46.42
N ASN A 31 8.22 17.80 -45.63
CA ASN A 31 9.56 18.41 -45.80
C ASN A 31 9.61 19.94 -45.70
N ASP A 32 8.54 20.60 -45.24
CA ASP A 32 8.58 22.02 -44.93
C ASP A 32 9.38 22.25 -43.65
N VAL A 33 10.34 23.18 -43.71
CA VAL A 33 11.17 23.56 -42.57
C VAL A 33 10.59 24.82 -41.91
N THR A 34 10.15 24.68 -40.66
CA THR A 34 9.57 25.77 -39.87
C THR A 34 10.51 26.14 -38.74
N LYS A 35 10.88 27.42 -38.64
CA LYS A 35 11.62 27.94 -37.48
C LYS A 35 10.69 28.06 -36.27
N VAL A 36 11.11 27.48 -35.15
CA VAL A 36 10.40 27.53 -33.89
C VAL A 36 11.13 28.52 -32.97
N PRO A 37 10.48 29.62 -32.57
CA PRO A 37 11.11 30.61 -31.70
C PRO A 37 11.35 30.04 -30.30
N HIS A 38 12.35 30.61 -29.61
CA HIS A 38 12.63 30.32 -28.21
C HIS A 38 11.38 30.53 -27.35
N LYS A 39 11.03 29.53 -26.55
CA LYS A 39 9.84 29.58 -25.70
C LYS A 39 10.03 28.75 -24.45
N SER A 40 9.73 29.35 -23.30
CA SER A 40 9.72 28.64 -22.02
C SER A 40 8.31 28.13 -21.72
N THR A 41 8.22 26.90 -21.24
CA THR A 41 6.95 26.28 -20.86
C THR A 41 7.11 25.39 -19.63
N THR A 42 6.03 25.14 -18.92
CA THR A 42 6.03 24.24 -17.76
C THR A 42 5.60 22.86 -18.23
N LEU A 43 6.52 21.89 -18.24
CA LEU A 43 6.26 20.54 -18.80
C LEU A 43 5.30 19.71 -17.94
N VAL A 44 5.28 19.95 -16.63
CA VAL A 44 4.44 19.21 -15.68
C VAL A 44 3.84 20.22 -14.72
N SER A 45 2.53 20.45 -14.82
CA SER A 45 1.75 21.15 -13.81
C SER A 45 0.73 20.17 -13.24
N GLY A 46 0.88 19.80 -11.98
CA GLY A 46 -0.06 18.93 -11.28
C GLY A 46 -0.28 19.48 -9.88
N SER A 47 -1.50 19.35 -9.34
CA SER A 47 -1.68 19.68 -7.93
C SER A 47 -0.82 18.74 -7.07
N PRO A 48 -0.24 19.20 -5.96
CA PRO A 48 0.52 18.34 -5.05
C PRO A 48 -0.26 17.07 -4.65
N VAL A 49 -1.59 17.20 -4.56
CA VAL A 49 -2.53 16.11 -4.28
C VAL A 49 -2.51 15.04 -5.39
N GLN A 50 -2.55 15.43 -6.67
CA GLN A 50 -2.54 14.47 -7.78
C GLN A 50 -1.25 13.66 -7.82
N ILE A 51 -0.11 14.30 -7.56
CA ILE A 51 1.20 13.63 -7.59
C ILE A 51 1.37 12.73 -6.36
N PHE A 52 0.84 13.12 -5.21
CA PHE A 52 0.78 12.26 -4.03
C PHE A 52 -0.11 11.03 -4.26
N LEU A 53 -1.27 11.21 -4.89
CA LEU A 53 -2.17 10.12 -5.27
C LEU A 53 -1.51 9.14 -6.24
N LEU A 54 -0.62 9.62 -7.12
CA LEU A 54 0.15 8.78 -8.04
C LEU A 54 1.17 7.88 -7.33
N GLN A 55 1.63 8.26 -6.14
CA GLN A 55 2.64 7.53 -5.37
C GLN A 55 2.06 6.51 -4.38
N LEU A 56 0.80 6.68 -3.96
CA LEU A 56 0.10 5.72 -3.09
C LEU A 56 0.15 4.27 -3.59
N PRO A 57 -0.01 4.00 -4.91
CA PRO A 57 0.12 2.65 -5.45
C PRO A 57 1.44 1.95 -5.14
N LEU A 58 2.55 2.66 -5.36
CA LEU A 58 3.89 2.16 -5.12
C LEU A 58 4.13 1.89 -3.64
N LEU A 59 3.65 2.78 -2.76
CA LEU A 59 3.72 2.59 -1.31
C LEU A 59 2.93 1.37 -0.84
N GLY A 60 1.71 1.16 -1.35
CA GLY A 60 0.89 -0.01 -1.01
C GLY A 60 1.57 -1.34 -1.39
N LEU A 61 2.19 -1.37 -2.57
CA LEU A 61 2.87 -2.56 -3.10
C LEU A 61 4.17 -2.84 -2.31
N LEU A 62 4.94 -1.80 -2.00
CA LEU A 62 6.14 -1.92 -1.14
C LEU A 62 5.78 -2.44 0.25
N MET A 63 4.74 -1.88 0.87
CA MET A 63 4.32 -2.30 2.21
C MET A 63 3.80 -3.74 2.22
N GLY A 64 3.05 -4.14 1.18
CA GLY A 64 2.63 -5.54 1.00
C GLY A 64 3.81 -6.51 0.91
N ALA A 65 4.87 -6.14 0.19
CA ALA A 65 6.09 -6.96 0.09
C ALA A 65 6.85 -7.06 1.42
N ILE A 66 6.93 -5.97 2.18
CA ILE A 66 7.55 -5.97 3.52
C ILE A 66 6.77 -6.89 4.46
N LEU A 67 5.44 -6.76 4.52
CA LEU A 67 4.58 -7.59 5.35
C LEU A 67 4.64 -9.07 4.95
N TYR A 68 4.70 -9.36 3.64
CA TYR A 68 4.92 -10.72 3.13
C TYR A 68 6.20 -11.34 3.71
N HIS A 69 7.32 -10.61 3.68
CA HIS A 69 8.59 -11.10 4.22
C HIS A 69 8.59 -11.23 5.74
N GLN A 70 7.98 -10.28 6.45
CA GLN A 70 7.85 -10.36 7.91
C GLN A 70 7.01 -11.57 8.32
N GLN A 71 5.88 -11.81 7.64
CA GLN A 71 5.04 -12.98 7.89
C GLN A 71 5.81 -14.28 7.65
N GLU A 72 6.62 -14.36 6.59
CA GLU A 72 7.46 -15.54 6.35
C GLU A 72 8.45 -15.80 7.49
N ARG A 73 9.11 -14.75 7.99
CA ARG A 73 10.03 -14.88 9.11
C ARG A 73 9.30 -15.35 10.36
N TYR A 74 8.18 -14.71 10.69
CA TYR A 74 7.35 -15.07 11.84
C TYR A 74 6.88 -16.53 11.78
N ASN A 75 6.43 -16.99 10.61
CA ASN A 75 5.99 -18.37 10.43
C ASN A 75 7.12 -19.38 10.67
N LYS A 76 8.35 -19.08 10.21
CA LYS A 76 9.51 -19.95 10.43
C LYS A 76 9.99 -19.91 11.88
N SER A 77 10.03 -18.74 12.50
CA SER A 77 10.66 -18.57 13.83
C SER A 77 9.73 -18.89 15.00
N VAL A 78 8.42 -18.65 14.84
CA VAL A 78 7.42 -18.82 15.90
C VAL A 78 6.51 -20.00 15.59
N VAL A 79 5.73 -19.91 14.50
CA VAL A 79 4.66 -20.88 14.21
C VAL A 79 5.20 -22.30 14.04
N CYS A 80 6.19 -22.52 13.16
CA CYS A 80 6.80 -23.83 12.98
C CYS A 80 7.54 -24.32 14.23
N LYS A 81 8.07 -23.41 15.04
CA LYS A 81 8.83 -23.77 16.24
C LYS A 81 7.92 -24.20 17.38
N GLU A 82 6.79 -23.54 17.57
CA GLU A 82 5.81 -23.84 18.62
C GLU A 82 4.92 -25.03 18.26
N LEU A 83 4.44 -25.10 17.02
CA LEU A 83 3.54 -26.17 16.58
C LEU A 83 4.29 -27.41 16.07
N GLY A 84 5.56 -27.28 15.70
CA GLY A 84 6.34 -28.34 15.03
C GLY A 84 5.98 -28.57 13.57
N TYR A 85 4.96 -27.89 13.04
CA TYR A 85 4.51 -28.00 11.65
C TYR A 85 3.88 -26.68 11.16
N MET A 86 3.71 -26.56 9.84
CA MET A 86 3.02 -25.42 9.22
C MET A 86 1.55 -25.80 8.95
N PRO A 87 0.57 -24.99 9.40
CA PRO A 87 -0.84 -25.23 9.08
C PRO A 87 -1.08 -25.28 7.57
N SER A 88 -1.98 -26.18 7.14
CA SER A 88 -2.31 -26.40 5.73
C SER A 88 -3.81 -26.41 5.49
N THR A 89 -4.21 -25.89 4.33
CA THR A 89 -5.61 -25.95 3.85
C THR A 89 -6.07 -27.36 3.54
N ASN A 90 -5.15 -28.31 3.33
CA ASN A 90 -5.46 -29.71 3.05
C ASN A 90 -5.57 -30.58 4.31
N CYS A 91 -5.54 -29.97 5.50
CA CYS A 91 -5.75 -30.70 6.75
C CYS A 91 -7.24 -30.99 6.96
N GLU A 92 -7.62 -32.18 7.42
CA GLU A 92 -9.02 -32.48 7.77
C GLU A 92 -9.54 -31.62 8.93
N ASN A 93 -8.64 -31.13 9.80
CA ASN A 93 -9.03 -30.32 10.93
C ASN A 93 -9.35 -28.88 10.51
N ARG A 94 -10.63 -28.50 10.68
CA ARG A 94 -11.15 -27.16 10.35
C ARG A 94 -10.39 -26.01 11.03
N LYS A 95 -9.88 -26.21 12.25
CA LYS A 95 -9.07 -25.18 12.95
C LYS A 95 -7.74 -24.92 12.25
N CYS A 96 -7.12 -25.97 11.72
CA CYS A 96 -5.86 -25.89 10.96
C CYS A 96 -6.06 -25.19 9.60
N GLN A 97 -7.17 -25.52 8.92
CA GLN A 97 -7.56 -24.83 7.69
C GLN A 97 -7.77 -23.33 7.92
N LEU A 98 -8.49 -22.97 8.99
CA LEU A 98 -8.76 -21.57 9.33
C LEU A 98 -7.47 -20.81 9.68
N ALA A 99 -6.59 -21.42 10.48
CA ALA A 99 -5.29 -20.85 10.82
C ALA A 99 -4.45 -20.55 9.56
N THR A 100 -4.53 -21.40 8.54
CA THR A 100 -3.82 -21.21 7.27
C THR A 100 -4.27 -19.95 6.52
N MET A 101 -5.52 -19.50 6.68
CA MET A 101 -5.98 -18.25 6.07
C MET A 101 -5.34 -17.01 6.71
N PHE A 102 -5.15 -17.03 8.04
CA PHE A 102 -4.54 -15.91 8.76
C PHE A 102 -3.00 -15.89 8.67
N ILE A 103 -2.39 -17.07 8.58
CA ILE A 103 -0.94 -17.26 8.49
C ILE A 103 -0.45 -17.22 7.02
N GLY A 104 -1.38 -17.30 6.08
CA GLY A 104 -1.14 -17.40 4.65
C GLY A 104 -0.52 -16.15 4.05
N LYS A 105 0.71 -16.28 3.54
CA LYS A 105 1.50 -15.18 2.95
C LYS A 105 0.78 -14.45 1.81
N LYS A 106 -0.10 -15.15 1.08
CA LYS A 106 -0.83 -14.59 -0.08
C LYS A 106 -1.79 -13.47 0.33
N MET A 107 -2.34 -13.50 1.54
CA MET A 107 -3.27 -12.46 2.02
C MET A 107 -2.60 -11.07 2.03
N TRP A 108 -1.39 -10.97 2.58
CA TRP A 108 -0.66 -9.70 2.69
C TRP A 108 -0.26 -9.13 1.33
N LEU A 109 0.07 -9.98 0.37
CA LEU A 109 0.36 -9.57 -1.00
C LEU A 109 -0.89 -9.01 -1.70
N TRP A 110 -2.05 -9.69 -1.53
CA TRP A 110 -3.33 -9.20 -2.03
C TRP A 110 -3.74 -7.87 -1.38
N ILE A 111 -3.57 -7.74 -0.06
CA ILE A 111 -3.80 -6.47 0.64
C ILE A 111 -2.91 -5.36 0.06
N GLY A 112 -1.63 -5.63 -0.17
CA GLY A 112 -0.71 -4.67 -0.79
C GLY A 112 -1.13 -4.23 -2.19
N ILE A 113 -1.58 -5.16 -3.02
CA ILE A 113 -2.09 -4.88 -4.38
C ILE A 113 -3.38 -4.05 -4.33
N VAL A 114 -4.33 -4.42 -3.47
CA VAL A 114 -5.61 -3.71 -3.35
C VAL A 114 -5.40 -2.30 -2.78
N CYS A 115 -4.57 -2.16 -1.75
CA CYS A 115 -4.14 -0.84 -1.25
C CYS A 115 -3.40 -0.05 -2.34
N GLY A 116 -2.59 -0.73 -3.15
CA GLY A 116 -1.87 -0.16 -4.28
C GLY A 116 -2.78 0.33 -5.42
N LEU A 117 -3.94 -0.29 -5.63
CA LEU A 117 -4.90 0.16 -6.64
C LEU A 117 -5.71 1.40 -6.22
N GLY A 118 -5.35 2.06 -5.12
CA GLY A 118 -6.05 3.24 -4.61
C GLY A 118 -7.32 2.90 -3.81
N LEU A 119 -7.59 1.61 -3.56
CA LEU A 119 -8.69 1.16 -2.70
C LEU A 119 -8.31 1.16 -1.21
N PHE A 120 -7.18 1.78 -0.85
CA PHE A 120 -6.74 1.94 0.54
C PHE A 120 -7.84 2.43 1.48
N PRO A 121 -8.67 3.45 1.14
CA PRO A 121 -9.75 3.89 2.02
C PRO A 121 -10.77 2.78 2.31
N VAL A 122 -11.12 1.99 1.30
CA VAL A 122 -12.08 0.88 1.42
C VAL A 122 -11.49 -0.25 2.26
N VAL A 123 -10.23 -0.62 2.05
CA VAL A 123 -9.54 -1.64 2.84
C VAL A 123 -9.37 -1.19 4.29
N ALA A 124 -8.99 0.07 4.52
CA ALA A 124 -8.83 0.62 5.85
C ALA A 124 -10.15 0.61 6.64
N ILE A 125 -11.27 0.96 5.99
CA ILE A 125 -12.61 0.89 6.58
C ILE A 125 -12.99 -0.55 6.91
N LEU A 126 -12.78 -1.51 5.99
CA LEU A 126 -13.09 -2.92 6.24
C LEU A 126 -12.26 -3.52 7.37
N MET A 127 -10.97 -3.18 7.44
CA MET A 127 -10.06 -3.61 8.51
C MET A 127 -10.46 -3.02 9.86
N THR A 128 -10.86 -1.74 9.92
CA THR A 128 -11.34 -1.12 11.16
C THR A 128 -12.66 -1.73 11.62
N ILE A 129 -13.61 -1.95 10.72
CA ILE A 129 -14.86 -2.64 11.05
C ILE A 129 -14.58 -4.05 11.59
N GLY A 130 -13.71 -4.82 10.92
CA GLY A 130 -13.31 -6.15 11.37
C GLY A 130 -12.66 -6.12 12.76
N ALA A 131 -11.77 -5.18 13.03
CA ALA A 131 -11.12 -5.01 14.33
C ALA A 131 -12.12 -4.64 15.44
N ILE A 132 -13.07 -3.75 15.16
CA ILE A 132 -14.14 -3.36 16.10
C ILE A 132 -15.01 -4.58 16.44
N VAL A 133 -15.41 -5.36 15.43
CA VAL A 133 -16.21 -6.58 15.65
C VAL A 133 -15.46 -7.59 16.50
N LEU A 134 -14.17 -7.83 16.22
CA LEU A 134 -13.33 -8.73 17.02
C LEU A 134 -13.13 -8.23 18.46
N PHE A 135 -12.97 -6.93 18.65
CA PHE A 135 -12.86 -6.32 19.97
C PHE A 135 -14.14 -6.50 20.79
N ILE A 136 -15.31 -6.26 20.18
CA ILE A 136 -16.62 -6.48 20.81
C ILE A 136 -16.82 -7.97 21.15
N LEU A 137 -16.49 -8.88 20.23
CA LEU A 137 -16.56 -10.33 20.47
C LEU A 137 -15.60 -10.77 21.59
N GLY A 138 -14.39 -10.20 21.65
CA GLY A 138 -13.43 -10.46 22.73
C GLY A 138 -13.96 -10.01 24.10
N LEU A 139 -14.56 -8.82 24.17
CA LEU A 139 -15.21 -8.33 25.39
C LEU A 139 -16.37 -9.23 25.82
N LEU A 140 -17.23 -9.64 24.89
CA LEU A 140 -18.34 -10.56 25.17
C LEU A 140 -17.85 -11.92 25.66
N CYS A 141 -16.80 -12.48 25.05
CA CYS A 141 -16.18 -13.73 25.51
C CYS A 141 -15.55 -13.61 26.90
N SER A 142 -14.86 -12.51 27.20
CA SER A 142 -14.31 -12.24 28.54
C SER A 142 -15.41 -12.10 29.60
N CYS A 143 -16.55 -11.49 29.26
CA CYS A 143 -17.71 -11.41 30.15
C CYS A 143 -18.37 -12.76 30.39
N CYS A 144 -18.46 -13.63 29.37
CA CYS A 144 -19.03 -14.97 29.52
C CYS A 144 -18.11 -15.92 30.31
N SER A 145 -16.79 -15.82 30.12
CA SER A 145 -15.82 -16.68 30.82
C SER A 145 -15.69 -16.34 32.31
N ASN A 146 -15.98 -15.09 32.73
CA ASN A 146 -16.01 -14.71 34.14
C ASN A 146 -17.25 -15.21 34.87
N LYS A 147 -18.37 -15.44 34.16
CA LYS A 147 -19.60 -16.00 34.76
C LYS A 147 -19.51 -17.51 35.00
N SER A 148 -18.73 -18.25 34.22
CA SER A 148 -18.60 -19.71 34.38
C SER A 148 -17.67 -20.14 35.53
N ASN A 149 -16.78 -19.27 36.00
CA ASN A 149 -15.87 -19.53 37.13
C ASN A 149 -16.41 -19.04 38.48
N ALA A 150 -17.64 -18.49 38.50
CA ALA A 150 -18.30 -17.97 39.69
C ALA A 150 -19.51 -18.83 40.12
N SER A 151 -19.65 -20.06 39.61
CA SER A 151 -20.66 -21.04 40.05
C SER A 151 -20.01 -22.22 40.77
#